data_AF-A0A2V8TU68-F1
#
_entry.id   AF-A0A2V8TU68-F1
#
_cell.length_a   1.000
_cell.length_b   1.000
_cell.length_c   1.000
_cell.angle_alpha   90.00
_cell.angle_beta   90.00
_cell.angle_gamma   90.00
#
_symmetry.space_group_name_H-M   'P 1'
#
loop_
_entity.id
_entity.type
_entity.pdbx_description
1 polymer ?
#
loop_
_entity_poly.entity_id
_entity_poly.type
_entity_poly.pdbx_seq_one_letter_code
_entity_poly.pdbx_strand_id
1 'polypeptide(L)' 'CCNFTPVTRIAYRIGVPEAGVFREIFNTDSELFGGSNLGNAGAAVAQNVPQHGRPLSLRVTLPPLAVVVFKIDRR' A
#
# COMPACT_ATOMS: atom_id res chain seq x y z
N CYS A 1 1.32 -4.87 -4.19
CA CYS A 1 0.87 -5.52 -2.94
C CYS A 1 -0.44 -6.22 -3.23
N CYS A 2 -0.60 -7.50 -2.89
CA CYS A 2 -1.78 -8.28 -3.26
C CYS A 2 -2.42 -8.89 -2.02
N ASN A 3 -3.72 -8.70 -1.82
CA ASN A 3 -4.51 -9.37 -0.79
C ASN A 3 -5.48 -10.34 -1.46
N PHE A 4 -5.16 -11.64 -1.46
CA PHE A 4 -6.01 -12.67 -2.05
C PHE A 4 -6.98 -13.30 -1.04
N THR A 5 -7.35 -12.54 0.00
CA THR A 5 -8.35 -12.96 0.99
C THR A 5 -9.47 -11.92 1.06
N PRO A 6 -10.71 -12.31 1.42
CA PRO A 6 -11.84 -11.38 1.53
C PRO A 6 -11.77 -10.48 2.77
N VAL A 7 -10.73 -10.61 3.59
CA VAL A 7 -10.56 -9.82 4.81
C VAL A 7 -9.61 -8.66 4.54
N THR A 8 -10.08 -7.44 4.75
CA THR A 8 -9.27 -6.21 4.68
C THR A 8 -8.13 -6.26 5.69
N ARG A 9 -6.93 -5.86 5.27
CA ARG A 9 -5.76 -5.72 6.17
C ARG A 9 -5.52 -4.25 6.43
N ILE A 10 -5.89 -3.79 7.62
CA ILE A 10 -5.63 -2.42 8.06
C ILE A 10 -4.24 -2.35 8.67
N ALA A 11 -3.52 -1.25 8.43
CA ALA A 11 -2.20 -1.00 9.01
C ALA A 11 -1.16 -2.10 8.73
N TYR A 12 -1.29 -2.81 7.61
CA TYR A 12 -0.37 -3.85 7.19
C TYR A 12 1.00 -3.24 6.84
N ARG A 13 2.09 -3.87 7.30
CA ARG A 13 3.45 -3.38 7.05
C ARG A 13 4.11 -4.05 5.86
N ILE A 14 4.71 -3.22 5.01
CA ILE A 14 5.45 -3.68 3.83
C ILE A 14 6.81 -3.00 3.82
N GLY A 15 7.87 -3.80 3.86
CA GLY A 15 9.25 -3.31 3.77
C GLY A 15 9.54 -2.62 2.44
N VAL A 16 10.20 -1.47 2.49
CA VAL A 16 10.61 -0.69 1.32
C VAL A 16 12.08 -0.27 1.42
N PRO A 17 12.82 -0.14 0.31
CA PRO A 17 14.26 0.12 0.35
C PRO A 17 14.61 1.61 0.56
N GLU A 18 13.71 2.53 0.20
CA GLU A 18 13.98 3.97 0.12
C GLU A 18 13.02 4.76 1.02
N ALA A 19 13.52 5.86 1.58
CA ALA A 19 12.69 6.81 2.32
C ALA A 19 11.95 7.72 1.33
N GLY A 20 10.74 8.13 1.68
CA GLY A 20 9.96 9.05 0.85
C GLY A 20 8.46 8.77 0.90
N VAL A 21 7.76 9.45 0.00
CA VAL A 21 6.32 9.30 -0.21
C VAL A 21 6.09 8.31 -1.34
N PHE A 22 5.31 7.28 -1.04
CA PHE A 22 4.89 6.26 -2.00
C PHE A 22 3.44 6.53 -2.39
N ARG A 23 3.23 7.05 -3.59
CA ARG A 23 1.89 7.29 -4.15
C ARG A 23 1.24 5.97 -4.55
N GLU A 24 -0.03 5.82 -4.22
CA GLU A 24 -0.89 4.76 -4.74
C GLU A 24 -1.22 5.10 -6.20
N ILE A 25 -0.56 4.41 -7.14
CA ILE A 25 -0.73 4.68 -8.58
C ILE A 25 -1.75 3.76 -9.23
N PHE A 26 -2.13 2.68 -8.55
CA PHE A 26 -3.14 1.75 -9.01
C PHE A 26 -3.76 1.00 -7.83
N ASN A 27 -5.08 0.83 -7.87
CA ASN A 27 -5.83 0.09 -6.87
C ASN A 27 -7.03 -0.58 -7.54
N THR A 28 -7.03 -1.90 -7.58
CA THR A 28 -8.13 -2.67 -8.22
C THR A 28 -9.44 -2.60 -7.43
N ASP A 29 -9.40 -2.18 -6.16
CA ASP A 29 -10.60 -1.98 -5.34
C ASP A 29 -11.23 -0.58 -5.52
N SER A 30 -10.69 0.27 -6.40
CA SER A 30 -11.30 1.58 -6.68
C SER A 30 -12.75 1.42 -7.16
N GLU A 31 -13.62 2.35 -6.76
CA GLU A 31 -15.01 2.43 -7.24
C GLU A 31 -15.10 2.52 -8.77
N LEU A 32 -14.06 3.08 -9.42
CA LEU A 32 -13.95 3.15 -10.88
C LEU A 32 -13.93 1.78 -11.56
N PHE A 33 -13.53 0.74 -10.81
CA PHE A 33 -13.49 -0.65 -11.26
C PHE A 33 -14.59 -1.51 -10.61
N GLY A 34 -15.52 -0.90 -9.88
CA GLY A 34 -16.59 -1.60 -9.16
C GLY A 34 -16.17 -2.20 -7.81
N GLY A 35 -15.03 -1.76 -7.25
CA GLY A 35 -14.58 -2.17 -5.92
C GLY A 35 -15.19 -1.35 -4.78
N SER A 36 -14.76 -1.63 -3.54
CA SER A 36 -15.27 -0.99 -2.32
C SER A 36 -14.66 0.39 -2.00
N ASN A 37 -13.76 0.86 -2.86
CA ASN A 37 -13.01 2.11 -2.74
C ASN A 37 -12.15 2.23 -1.48
N LEU A 38 -11.76 1.10 -0.89
CA LEU A 38 -10.79 1.09 0.19
C LEU A 38 -9.38 1.32 -0.40
N GLY A 39 -8.54 2.06 0.32
CA GLY A 39 -7.19 2.36 -0.16
C GLY A 39 -6.39 3.18 0.84
N ASN A 40 -5.35 3.85 0.34
CA ASN A 40 -4.38 4.57 1.17
C ASN A 40 -4.47 6.09 1.03
N ALA A 41 -5.65 6.61 0.65
CA ALA A 41 -5.91 8.04 0.47
C ALA A 41 -4.85 8.74 -0.41
N GLY A 42 -4.38 8.03 -1.45
CA GLY A 42 -3.45 8.55 -2.46
C GLY A 42 -1.96 8.33 -2.17
N ALA A 43 -1.52 8.19 -0.91
CA ALA A 43 -0.11 7.94 -0.62
C ALA A 43 0.17 7.38 0.77
N ALA A 44 1.30 6.69 0.92
CA ALA A 44 1.86 6.25 2.20
C ALA A 44 3.30 6.77 2.37
N VAL A 45 3.65 7.16 3.59
CA VAL A 45 5.01 7.66 3.91
C VAL A 45 5.83 6.52 4.52
N ALA A 46 7.06 6.33 4.02
CA ALA A 46 8.00 5.37 4.58
C ALA A 46 8.39 5.76 6.02
N GLN A 47 8.28 4.80 6.93
CA GLN A 47 8.63 4.94 8.33
C GLN A 47 9.94 4.19 8.63
N ASN A 48 10.71 4.69 9.59
CA ASN A 48 11.92 4.03 10.10
C ASN A 48 11.60 2.85 11.02
N VAL A 49 10.91 1.86 10.46
CA VAL A 49 10.51 0.61 11.12
C VAL A 49 10.89 -0.54 10.19
N PRO A 50 11.92 -1.34 10.53
CA PRO A 50 12.36 -2.44 9.68
C PRO A 50 11.27 -3.50 9.48
N GLN A 51 11.13 -4.01 8.25
CA GLN A 51 10.16 -5.05 7.90
C GLN A 51 10.63 -5.80 6.65
N HIS A 52 10.37 -7.10 6.55
CA HIS A 52 10.69 -7.94 5.37
C HIS A 52 12.16 -7.79 4.90
N GLY A 53 13.11 -7.66 5.83
CA GLY A 53 14.54 -7.49 5.51
C GLY A 53 14.91 -6.12 4.94
N ARG A 54 14.05 -5.11 5.07
CA ARG A 54 14.29 -3.72 4.63
C ARG A 54 14.34 -2.77 5.83
N PRO A 55 15.12 -1.68 5.76
CA PRO A 55 15.28 -0.74 6.88
C PRO A 55 14.02 0.10 7.14
N LEU A 56 13.20 0.30 6.12
CA LEU A 56 12.01 1.15 6.16
C LEU A 56 10.77 0.31 5.85
N SER A 57 9.60 0.79 6.24
CA SER A 57 8.33 0.18 5.87
C SER A 57 7.21 1.19 5.67
N LEU A 58 6.24 0.80 4.84
CA LEU A 58 4.95 1.48 4.72
C LEU A 58 3.94 0.82 5.64
N ARG A 59 3.07 1.62 6.25
CA ARG A 59 1.87 1.16 6.96
C ARG A 59 0.67 1.46 6.07
N VAL A 60 0.08 0.42 5.48
CA VAL A 60 -0.93 0.54 4.42
C VAL A 60 -2.21 -0.23 4.74
N THR A 61 -3.31 0.20 4.15
CA THR A 61 -4.55 -0.57 4.05
C THR A 61 -4.50 -1.39 2.76
N LEU A 62 -4.69 -2.71 2.88
CA LEU A 62 -4.89 -3.60 1.74
C LEU A 62 -6.36 -3.99 1.68
N PRO A 63 -7.09 -3.57 0.63
CA PRO A 63 -8.49 -3.93 0.43
C PRO A 63 -8.68 -5.45 0.26
N PRO A 64 -9.89 -5.98 0.43
CA PRO A 64 -10.16 -7.39 0.24
C PRO A 64 -10.04 -7.76 -1.24
N LEU A 65 -9.47 -8.94 -1.54
CA LEU A 65 -9.38 -9.47 -2.92
C LEU A 65 -8.77 -8.49 -3.95
N ALA A 66 -7.84 -7.62 -3.53
CA ALA A 66 -7.35 -6.52 -4.36
C ALA A 66 -5.82 -6.48 -4.52
N VAL A 67 -5.39 -5.79 -5.58
CA VAL A 67 -4.00 -5.43 -5.83
C VAL A 67 -3.85 -3.91 -5.76
N VAL A 68 -2.88 -3.47 -4.95
CA VAL A 68 -2.50 -2.06 -4.81
C VAL A 68 -1.04 -1.90 -5.24
N VAL A 69 -0.77 -0.92 -6.10
CA VAL A 69 0.57 -0.63 -6.62
C VAL A 69 1.00 0.75 -6.13
N PHE A 70 2.22 0.82 -5.62
CA PHE A 70 2.82 2.04 -5.13
C PHE A 70 4.04 2.42 -5.98
N LYS A 71 4.22 3.73 -6.16
CA LYS A 71 5.42 4.31 -6.78
C LYS A 71 5.99 5.37 -5.86
N ILE A 72 7.30 5.33 -5.65
CA ILE A 72 8.00 6.37 -4.89
C ILE A 72 8.10 7.66 -5.72
N ASP A 73 7.82 8.79 -5.08
CA ASP A 73 8.07 10.11 -5.64
C ASP A 73 9.55 10.43 -5.57
N ARG A 74 10.24 10.25 -6.69
CA ARG A 74 11.60 10.74 -6.88
C ARG A 74 11.51 12.16 -7.43
N ARG A 75 12.05 13.13 -6.69
CA ARG A 75 12.35 14.46 -7.22
C ARG A 75 13.47 14.38 -8.23
#